data_AF-B8HWC8-F1
#
_entry.id   AF-B8HWC8-F1
#
_cell.length_a   1.000
_cell.length_b   1.000
_cell.length_c   1.000
_cell.angle_alpha   90.00
_cell.angle_beta   90.00
_cell.angle_gamma   90.00
#
_symmetry.space_group_name_H-M   'P 1'
#
loop_
_entity.id
_entity.type
_entity.pdbx_description
1 polymer ?
#
loop_
_entity_poly.entity_id
_entity_poly.type
_entity_poly.pdbx_seq_one_letter_code
_entity_poly.pdbx_strand_id
1 'polypeptide(L)'
;MLKYFRASAALQLFTGLVGGLVIGGGLAAVNMANAGIRSAFEKSRDPISTTRATRSVAEGQERLLAFTNNGRDLIRRKGVLWVTNPLTGQYCIKPSSATLDVTKIVPAASVDWSRSSGPVYQSVQYRSSGVDCPSGTIAILTFAFNPTTKLMEASNNVAFTLQVP
;
A
#
# COMPACT_ATOMS: atom_id res chain seq x y z
N MET A 1 -10.32 24.95 39.68
CA MET A 1 -10.78 23.84 40.54
C MET A 1 -12.13 23.36 40.02
N LEU A 2 -12.37 22.04 40.12
CA LEU A 2 -13.52 21.24 39.64
C LEU A 2 -13.52 20.85 38.16
N LYS A 3 -13.70 19.59 37.76
CA LYS A 3 -13.53 18.27 38.40
C LYS A 3 -13.68 17.27 37.24
N TYR A 4 -12.67 16.44 37.00
CA TYR A 4 -12.78 15.23 36.16
C TYR A 4 -13.67 14.20 36.87
N PHE A 5 -14.58 13.54 36.15
CA PHE A 5 -15.00 12.16 36.46
C PHE A 5 -15.34 11.40 35.17
N ARG A 6 -14.89 10.14 35.13
CA ARG A 6 -14.84 9.22 33.99
C ARG A 6 -16.02 8.23 34.00
N ALA A 7 -16.30 7.71 32.79
CA ALA A 7 -16.65 6.33 32.40
C ALA A 7 -18.01 5.71 32.78
N SER A 8 -18.69 5.13 31.77
CA SER A 8 -18.83 3.67 31.61
C SER A 8 -19.47 3.35 30.25
N ALA A 9 -18.72 2.71 29.34
CA ALA A 9 -19.26 2.13 28.10
C ALA A 9 -19.49 0.63 28.35
N ALA A 10 -20.74 0.20 28.23
CA ALA A 10 -21.14 -1.19 28.34
C ALA A 10 -20.80 -1.96 27.06
N LEU A 11 -19.96 -2.97 27.18
CA LEU A 11 -19.60 -3.92 26.12
C LEU A 11 -20.58 -5.10 26.18
N GLN A 12 -21.46 -5.23 25.20
CA GLN A 12 -22.34 -6.41 25.06
C GLN A 12 -21.70 -7.42 24.11
N LEU A 13 -21.34 -8.59 24.66
CA LEU A 13 -20.94 -9.80 23.96
C LEU A 13 -22.17 -10.48 23.38
N PHE A 14 -22.24 -10.68 22.06
CA PHE A 14 -23.17 -11.63 21.44
C PHE A 14 -22.41 -12.87 21.00
N THR A 15 -22.49 -13.91 21.83
CA THR A 15 -22.19 -15.29 21.47
C THR A 15 -23.36 -15.87 20.67
N GLY A 16 -23.14 -16.19 19.40
CA GLY A 16 -24.07 -16.95 18.56
C GLY A 16 -23.42 -18.27 18.15
N LEU A 17 -23.80 -19.35 18.84
CA LEU A 17 -23.57 -20.75 18.48
C LEU A 17 -24.85 -21.28 17.79
N VAL A 18 -24.75 -22.47 17.17
CA VAL A 18 -25.80 -23.29 16.48
C VAL A 18 -25.82 -23.06 14.96
N GLY A 19 -25.73 -24.06 14.07
CA GLY A 19 -25.68 -25.53 14.15
C GLY A 19 -25.94 -26.15 12.75
N GLY A 20 -25.68 -27.45 12.57
CA GLY A 20 -26.05 -28.27 11.40
C GLY A 20 -24.83 -28.78 10.61
N LEU A 21 -24.33 -30.02 10.74
CA LEU A 21 -24.90 -31.36 10.44
C LEU A 21 -25.26 -31.56 8.96
N VAL A 22 -24.38 -32.22 8.19
CA VAL A 22 -24.78 -33.19 7.15
C VAL A 22 -23.78 -34.36 7.13
N ILE A 23 -24.35 -35.56 7.19
CA ILE A 23 -23.75 -36.90 7.16
C ILE A 23 -23.75 -37.42 5.72
N GLY A 24 -22.76 -38.24 5.38
CA GLY A 24 -22.78 -39.15 4.22
C GLY A 24 -21.54 -38.97 3.36
N GLY A 25 -20.67 -39.95 3.12
CA GLY A 25 -20.84 -41.39 3.10
C GLY A 25 -20.27 -41.86 1.76
N GLY A 26 -19.29 -42.78 1.78
CA GLY A 26 -18.80 -43.43 0.56
C GLY A 26 -17.31 -43.73 0.54
N LEU A 27 -16.91 -44.83 1.19
CA LEU A 27 -15.73 -45.60 0.78
C LEU A 27 -16.08 -46.40 -0.49
N ALA A 28 -15.22 -46.36 -1.51
CA ALA A 28 -14.93 -47.52 -2.36
C ALA A 28 -13.64 -47.27 -3.15
N ALA A 29 -12.58 -47.99 -2.78
CA ALA A 29 -11.40 -48.18 -3.60
C ALA A 29 -11.66 -49.28 -4.62
N VAL A 30 -11.24 -49.08 -5.88
CA VAL A 30 -10.97 -50.16 -6.82
C VAL A 30 -9.79 -49.76 -7.70
N ASN A 31 -8.67 -50.45 -7.47
CA ASN A 31 -7.53 -50.56 -8.36
C ASN A 31 -7.93 -51.45 -9.54
N MET A 32 -7.73 -50.99 -10.79
CA MET A 32 -7.43 -51.90 -11.90
C MET A 32 -6.39 -51.25 -12.81
N ALA A 33 -5.17 -51.79 -12.72
CA ALA A 33 -4.12 -51.61 -13.71
C ALA A 33 -4.53 -52.30 -15.01
N ASN A 34 -4.35 -51.62 -16.14
CA ASN A 34 -4.30 -52.28 -17.45
C ASN A 34 -3.03 -51.85 -18.17
N ALA A 35 -2.22 -52.84 -18.52
CA ALA A 35 -0.92 -52.71 -19.16
C ALA A 35 -1.02 -52.90 -20.69
N GLY A 36 -0.11 -52.25 -21.43
CA GLY A 36 0.11 -52.39 -22.87
C GLY A 36 -0.56 -51.28 -23.68
N ILE A 37 0.05 -50.61 -24.66
CA ILE A 37 1.03 -51.04 -25.67
C ILE A 37 1.94 -49.86 -26.06
N ARG A 38 3.09 -50.22 -26.64
CA ARG A 38 4.34 -49.51 -26.93
C ARG A 38 4.29 -48.27 -27.86
N SER A 39 5.30 -47.41 -27.64
CA SER A 39 6.15 -46.71 -28.61
C SER A 39 5.58 -45.53 -29.42
N ALA A 40 5.99 -44.32 -29.04
CA ALA A 40 6.60 -43.37 -29.98
C ALA A 40 7.54 -42.42 -29.21
N PHE A 41 8.80 -42.36 -29.66
CA PHE A 41 9.75 -41.32 -29.34
C PHE A 41 9.22 -40.01 -29.95
N GLU A 42 8.75 -39.08 -29.13
CA GLU A 42 8.58 -37.71 -29.58
C GLU A 42 8.98 -36.76 -28.44
N LYS A 43 10.23 -36.29 -28.55
CA LYS A 43 10.77 -35.23 -27.70
C LYS A 43 10.07 -33.93 -28.09
N SER A 44 8.84 -33.73 -27.61
CA SER A 44 8.18 -32.42 -27.64
C SER A 44 9.04 -31.47 -26.81
N ARG A 45 9.83 -30.64 -27.49
CA ARG A 45 10.38 -29.43 -26.89
C ARG A 45 9.23 -28.45 -26.82
N ASP A 46 8.47 -28.51 -25.74
CA ASP A 46 7.60 -27.40 -25.39
C ASP A 46 8.49 -26.16 -25.26
N PRO A 47 8.17 -25.03 -25.94
CA PRO A 47 8.86 -23.80 -25.67
C PRO A 47 8.64 -23.49 -24.19
N ILE A 48 9.73 -23.34 -23.45
CA ILE A 48 9.71 -22.81 -22.09
C ILE A 48 9.02 -21.45 -22.20
N SER A 49 7.72 -21.43 -21.91
CA SER A 49 7.00 -20.24 -21.57
C SER A 49 7.72 -19.73 -20.34
N THR A 50 8.60 -18.76 -20.57
CA THR A 50 9.17 -17.95 -19.50
C THR A 50 8.02 -17.11 -18.99
N THR A 51 7.12 -17.73 -18.25
CA THR A 51 6.12 -17.05 -17.46
C THR A 51 6.95 -16.26 -16.47
N ARG A 52 7.15 -14.98 -16.77
CA ARG A 52 7.80 -14.03 -15.88
C ARG A 52 6.99 -14.11 -14.61
N ALA A 53 7.49 -14.84 -13.62
CA ALA A 53 6.91 -14.88 -12.30
C ALA A 53 6.84 -13.43 -11.86
N THR A 54 5.63 -12.88 -11.81
CA THR A 54 5.36 -11.67 -11.09
C THR A 54 5.75 -12.00 -9.66
N ARG A 55 6.97 -11.62 -9.26
CA ARG A 55 7.37 -11.62 -7.87
C ARG A 55 6.33 -10.74 -7.19
N SER A 56 5.36 -11.37 -6.52
CA SER A 56 4.68 -10.76 -5.40
C SER A 56 5.80 -10.26 -4.51
N VAL A 57 5.99 -8.95 -4.47
CA VAL A 57 6.95 -8.34 -3.56
C VAL A 57 6.46 -8.75 -2.19
N ALA A 58 7.19 -9.65 -1.53
CA ALA A 58 6.86 -10.05 -0.18
C ALA A 58 6.72 -8.79 0.66
N GLU A 59 5.66 -8.71 1.46
CA GLU A 59 5.41 -7.60 2.38
C GLU A 59 6.71 -7.35 3.18
N GLY A 60 7.31 -6.17 3.03
CA GLY A 60 8.64 -5.83 3.58
C GLY A 60 9.81 -5.72 2.58
N GLN A 61 9.61 -6.01 1.28
CA GLN A 61 10.61 -5.76 0.22
C GLN A 61 10.37 -4.48 -0.58
N GLU A 62 9.86 -3.42 0.04
CA GLU A 62 9.53 -2.22 -0.72
C GLU A 62 10.78 -1.61 -1.37
N ARG A 63 10.64 -1.26 -2.64
CA ARG A 63 11.68 -0.60 -3.43
C ARG A 63 11.90 0.83 -2.97
N LEU A 64 10.86 1.49 -2.46
CA LEU A 64 10.92 2.84 -1.94
C LEU A 64 10.04 2.99 -0.69
N LEU A 65 10.63 3.57 0.36
CA LEU A 65 9.93 4.07 1.54
C LEU A 65 10.35 5.51 1.80
N ALA A 66 9.39 6.38 2.07
CA ALA A 66 9.64 7.72 2.56
C ALA A 66 8.78 7.98 3.79
N PHE A 67 9.37 8.57 4.82
CA PHE A 67 8.65 9.17 5.94
C PHE A 67 9.04 10.64 6.02
N THR A 68 8.06 11.50 5.79
CA THR A 68 8.24 12.95 5.76
C THR A 68 7.74 13.57 7.06
N ASN A 69 8.42 14.62 7.50
CA ASN A 69 7.90 15.52 8.52
C ASN A 69 6.96 16.55 7.87
N ASN A 70 6.17 17.23 8.70
CA ASN A 70 5.58 18.49 8.26
C ASN A 70 6.70 19.49 7.91
N GLY A 71 6.58 20.20 6.79
CA GLY A 71 7.54 21.26 6.45
C GLY A 71 8.86 20.87 5.78
N ARG A 72 8.87 19.80 4.96
CA ARG A 72 9.88 19.45 3.91
C ARG A 72 10.93 18.38 4.27
N ASP A 73 11.08 18.03 5.54
CA ASP A 73 12.13 17.10 5.95
C ASP A 73 11.78 15.62 5.70
N LEU A 74 12.77 14.85 5.25
CA LEU A 74 12.72 13.39 5.25
C LEU A 74 13.30 12.87 6.56
N ILE A 75 12.47 12.24 7.38
CA ILE A 75 12.90 11.66 8.66
C ILE A 75 13.50 10.27 8.45
N ARG A 76 12.87 9.46 7.61
CA ARG A 76 13.33 8.10 7.27
C ARG A 76 13.15 7.85 5.79
N ARG A 77 14.10 7.14 5.20
CA ARG A 77 14.05 6.81 3.77
C ARG A 77 14.74 5.50 3.43
N LYS A 78 14.20 4.83 2.42
CA LYS A 78 14.80 3.71 1.69
C LYS A 78 14.50 3.92 0.21
N GLY A 79 15.49 3.82 -0.65
CA GLY A 79 15.26 3.97 -2.09
C GLY A 79 14.89 5.40 -2.54
N VAL A 80 15.09 6.42 -1.71
CA VAL A 80 14.81 7.84 -2.02
C VAL A 80 16.12 8.61 -2.10
N LEU A 81 16.37 9.28 -3.23
CA LEU A 81 17.53 10.13 -3.45
C LEU A 81 17.34 11.48 -2.77
N TRP A 82 16.23 12.16 -3.07
CA TRP A 82 15.86 13.45 -2.52
C TRP A 82 14.34 13.65 -2.55
N VAL A 83 13.88 14.62 -1.76
CA VAL A 83 12.50 15.12 -1.76
C VAL A 83 12.56 16.62 -1.88
N THR A 84 11.69 17.19 -2.71
CA THR A 84 11.47 18.63 -2.78
C THR A 84 9.99 18.95 -2.55
N ASN A 85 9.71 20.20 -2.18
CA ASN A 85 8.36 20.70 -1.97
C ASN A 85 8.23 22.04 -2.74
N PRO A 86 8.02 22.00 -4.06
CA PRO A 86 8.07 23.21 -4.88
C PRO A 86 6.89 24.15 -4.60
N LEU A 87 5.74 23.59 -4.25
CA LEU A 87 4.52 24.32 -3.93
C LEU A 87 3.95 23.84 -2.59
N THR A 88 3.14 24.68 -1.95
CA THR A 88 2.43 24.30 -0.73
C THR A 88 1.61 23.04 -0.97
N GLY A 89 1.78 22.06 -0.09
CA GLY A 89 1.11 20.79 -0.15
C GLY A 89 1.53 19.90 -1.32
N GLN A 90 2.63 20.19 -2.02
CA GLN A 90 3.11 19.36 -3.13
C GLN A 90 4.53 18.88 -2.87
N TYR A 91 4.73 17.56 -2.92
CA TYR A 91 6.02 16.90 -2.69
C TYR A 91 6.43 16.11 -3.92
N CYS A 92 7.68 16.28 -4.34
CA CYS A 92 8.28 15.53 -5.43
C CYS A 92 9.37 14.62 -4.87
N ILE A 93 9.14 13.31 -4.92
CA ILE A 93 10.04 12.31 -4.35
C ILE A 93 10.84 11.68 -5.48
N LYS A 94 12.17 11.82 -5.47
CA LYS A 94 13.05 11.17 -6.45
C LYS A 94 13.50 9.81 -5.94
N PRO A 95 13.19 8.70 -6.63
CA PRO A 95 13.79 7.41 -6.33
C PRO A 95 15.30 7.43 -6.54
N SER A 96 16.05 6.71 -5.70
CA SER A 96 17.49 6.51 -5.88
C SER A 96 17.83 5.46 -6.93
N SER A 97 16.88 4.57 -7.24
CA SER A 97 17.06 3.58 -8.30
C SER A 97 16.72 4.17 -9.66
N ALA A 98 17.65 4.08 -10.62
CA ALA A 98 17.39 4.41 -12.02
C ALA A 98 16.49 3.38 -12.73
N THR A 99 16.30 2.19 -12.15
CA THR A 99 15.46 1.13 -12.73
C THR A 99 14.00 1.20 -12.30
N LEU A 100 13.65 2.08 -11.36
CA LEU A 100 12.26 2.29 -10.96
C LEU A 100 11.58 3.21 -11.98
N ASP A 101 10.71 2.63 -12.80
CA ASP A 101 9.86 3.38 -13.71
C ASP A 101 8.67 3.97 -12.96
N VAL A 102 8.77 5.25 -12.60
CA VAL A 102 7.72 5.97 -11.84
C VAL A 102 6.40 6.08 -12.59
N THR A 103 6.38 5.86 -13.90
CA THR A 103 5.14 5.89 -14.70
C THR A 103 4.32 4.61 -14.59
N LYS A 104 4.91 3.54 -14.03
CA LYS A 104 4.31 2.21 -13.91
C LYS A 104 4.02 1.79 -12.48
N ILE A 105 4.12 2.72 -11.53
CA ILE A 105 3.85 2.46 -10.12
C ILE A 105 2.62 3.22 -9.66
N VAL A 106 1.95 2.63 -8.66
CA VAL A 106 0.91 3.28 -7.89
C VAL A 106 1.36 3.20 -6.43
N PRO A 107 1.94 4.28 -5.88
CA PRO A 107 2.38 4.28 -4.50
C PRO A 107 1.19 4.27 -3.54
N ALA A 108 1.37 3.66 -2.39
CA ALA A 108 0.49 3.85 -1.24
C ALA A 108 1.04 5.00 -0.40
N ALA A 109 0.17 5.95 -0.02
CA ALA A 109 0.51 7.03 0.88
C ALA A 109 -0.49 7.09 2.03
N SER A 110 -0.01 7.35 3.24
CA SER A 110 -0.85 7.52 4.43
C SER A 110 -0.40 8.74 5.22
N VAL A 111 -1.36 9.45 5.81
CA VAL A 111 -1.07 10.53 6.76
C VAL A 111 -0.40 9.92 7.99
N ASP A 112 0.65 10.59 8.48
CA ASP A 112 1.19 10.35 9.82
C ASP A 112 0.65 11.40 10.78
N TRP A 113 -0.23 10.99 11.70
CA TRP A 113 -0.88 11.91 12.63
C TRP A 113 0.02 12.39 13.76
N SER A 114 1.11 11.67 14.05
CA SER A 114 2.01 12.02 15.16
C SER A 114 2.91 13.19 14.82
N ARG A 115 3.22 13.39 13.54
CA ARG A 115 4.07 14.47 13.02
C ARG A 115 3.30 15.52 12.25
N SER A 116 2.05 15.24 11.88
CA SER A 116 1.18 16.26 11.32
C SER A 116 0.77 17.29 12.37
N SER A 117 0.53 18.53 11.92
CA SER A 117 0.05 19.61 12.77
C SER A 117 -1.21 20.26 12.19
N GLY A 118 -1.97 20.95 13.03
CA GLY A 118 -3.18 21.66 12.63
C GLY A 118 -4.47 20.84 12.77
N PRO A 119 -5.52 21.18 12.00
CA PRO A 119 -6.86 20.62 12.15
C PRO A 119 -6.93 19.11 11.90
N VAL A 120 -7.96 18.46 12.47
CA VAL A 120 -8.13 17.00 12.52
C VAL A 120 -8.31 16.35 11.14
N TYR A 121 -8.83 17.09 10.15
CA TYR A 121 -9.08 16.55 8.82
C TYR A 121 -7.90 16.85 7.90
N GLN A 122 -7.17 15.80 7.57
CA GLN A 122 -5.99 15.86 6.71
C GLN A 122 -6.00 14.70 5.74
N SER A 123 -5.38 14.91 4.58
CA SER A 123 -5.27 13.87 3.55
C SER A 123 -3.94 13.96 2.84
N VAL A 124 -3.49 12.82 2.33
CA VAL A 124 -2.38 12.69 1.40
C VAL A 124 -2.86 11.92 0.18
N GLN A 125 -2.46 12.36 -1.01
CA GLN A 125 -2.89 11.79 -2.27
C GLN A 125 -1.73 11.66 -3.25
N TYR A 126 -1.69 10.56 -3.98
CA TYR A 126 -0.80 10.40 -5.12
C TYR A 126 -1.35 11.14 -6.35
N ARG A 127 -0.49 11.90 -7.03
CA ARG A 127 -0.82 12.60 -8.28
C ARG A 127 -0.12 11.91 -9.46
N SER A 128 -0.86 11.10 -10.20
CA SER A 128 -0.33 10.35 -11.35
C SER A 128 0.16 11.24 -12.51
N SER A 129 -0.38 12.45 -12.66
CA SER A 129 0.03 13.36 -13.72
C SER A 129 1.45 13.91 -13.55
N GLY A 130 2.01 13.90 -12.33
CA GLY A 130 3.34 14.44 -12.04
C GLY A 130 3.49 15.95 -12.27
N VAL A 131 2.38 16.68 -12.51
CA VAL A 131 2.41 18.11 -12.84
C VAL A 131 3.09 18.92 -11.73
N ASP A 132 3.92 19.88 -12.14
CA ASP A 132 4.79 20.72 -11.30
C ASP A 132 5.88 19.97 -10.51
N CYS A 133 6.10 18.68 -10.82
CA CYS A 133 7.24 17.91 -10.34
C CYS A 133 8.23 17.58 -11.48
N PRO A 134 9.54 17.55 -11.22
CA PRO A 134 10.53 17.13 -12.22
C PRO A 134 10.28 15.71 -12.72
N SER A 135 10.66 15.45 -13.98
CA SER A 135 10.52 14.11 -14.57
C SER A 135 11.24 13.03 -13.75
N GLY A 136 10.63 11.84 -13.70
CA GLY A 136 11.16 10.71 -12.95
C GLY A 136 11.02 10.84 -11.43
N THR A 137 10.10 11.67 -10.94
CA THR A 137 9.73 11.78 -9.53
C THR A 137 8.29 11.31 -9.30
N ILE A 138 7.98 10.96 -8.05
CA ILE A 138 6.63 10.64 -7.58
C ILE A 138 6.04 11.92 -6.99
N ALA A 139 4.89 12.35 -7.50
CA ALA A 139 4.19 13.53 -7.00
C ALA A 139 3.16 13.16 -5.93
N ILE A 140 3.27 13.78 -4.77
CA ILE A 140 2.35 13.62 -3.64
C ILE A 140 1.75 14.97 -3.28
N LEU A 141 0.44 14.99 -3.08
CA LEU A 141 -0.31 16.14 -2.62
C LEU A 141 -0.76 15.93 -1.18
N THR A 142 -0.72 16.99 -0.38
CA THR A 142 -1.21 17.00 0.98
C THR A 142 -2.18 18.13 1.20
N PHE A 143 -3.26 17.85 1.93
CA PHE A 143 -4.31 18.80 2.20
C PHE A 143 -4.71 18.77 3.67
N ALA A 144 -5.07 19.93 4.20
CA ALA A 144 -5.65 20.07 5.53
C ALA A 144 -6.94 20.89 5.44
N PHE A 145 -7.89 20.60 6.31
CA PHE A 145 -9.11 21.38 6.42
C PHE A 145 -8.82 22.75 7.02
N ASN A 146 -9.25 23.81 6.34
CA ASN A 146 -9.18 25.16 6.85
C ASN A 146 -10.49 25.50 7.59
N PRO A 147 -10.44 25.78 8.91
CA PRO A 147 -11.64 26.04 9.70
C PRO A 147 -12.32 27.38 9.37
N THR A 148 -11.63 28.28 8.70
CA THR A 148 -12.15 29.58 8.27
C THR A 148 -12.92 29.45 6.95
N THR A 149 -12.30 28.84 5.94
CA THR A 149 -12.91 28.69 4.60
C THR A 149 -13.83 27.48 4.49
N LYS A 150 -13.75 26.54 5.45
CA LYS A 150 -14.50 25.27 5.47
C LYS A 150 -14.19 24.35 4.29
N LEU A 151 -13.00 24.48 3.70
CA LEU A 151 -12.55 23.67 2.56
C LEU A 151 -11.27 22.88 2.89
N MET A 152 -11.01 21.83 2.12
CA MET A 152 -9.71 21.18 2.08
C MET A 152 -8.76 22.01 1.22
N GLU A 153 -7.67 22.45 1.80
CA GLU A 153 -6.67 23.30 1.13
C GLU A 153 -5.30 22.64 1.15
N ALA A 154 -4.48 22.91 0.13
CA ALA A 154 -3.13 22.38 0.07
C ALA A 154 -2.32 22.85 1.28
N SER A 155 -1.59 21.94 1.93
CA SER A 155 -0.96 22.24 3.22
C SER A 155 0.36 21.50 3.42
N ASN A 156 1.38 22.20 3.91
CA ASN A 156 2.67 21.63 4.32
C ASN A 156 2.67 21.07 5.75
N ASN A 157 1.53 21.15 6.45
CA ASN A 157 1.42 20.71 7.84
C ASN A 157 1.14 19.21 7.99
N VAL A 158 0.99 18.49 6.86
CA VAL A 158 0.68 17.07 6.83
C VAL A 158 1.98 16.28 6.63
N ALA A 159 2.34 15.49 7.63
CA ALA A 159 3.36 14.46 7.54
C ALA A 159 2.76 13.19 6.90
N PHE A 160 3.57 12.42 6.18
CA PHE A 160 3.08 11.21 5.54
C PHE A 160 4.14 10.12 5.41
N THR A 161 3.66 8.89 5.28
CA THR A 161 4.44 7.75 4.79
C THR A 161 4.11 7.49 3.33
N LEU A 162 5.12 7.06 2.57
CA LEU A 162 5.01 6.66 1.17
C LEU A 162 5.66 5.30 1.00
N GLN A 163 4.97 4.40 0.32
CA GLN A 163 5.41 3.04 0.07
C GLN A 163 5.24 2.70 -1.41
N VAL A 164 6.31 2.20 -2.03
CA VAL A 164 6.29 1.64 -3.39
C VAL A 164 6.76 0.18 -3.33
N PRO A 165 5.90 -0.77 -3.70
CA PRO A 165 6.26 -2.19 -3.80
C PRO A 165 7.43 -2.42 -4.77
#